data_AF-A0A6B1GG44-F1
#
_entry.id   AF-A0A6B1GG44-F1
#
_cell.length_a   1.000
_cell.length_b   1.000
_cell.length_c   1.000
_cell.angle_alpha   90.00
_cell.angle_beta   90.00
_cell.angle_gamma   90.00
#
_symmetry.space_group_name_H-M   'P 1'
#
loop_
_entity.id
_entity.type
_entity.pdbx_description
1 polymer ?
#
loop_
_entity_poly.entity_id
_entity_poly.type
_entity_poly.pdbx_seq_one_letter_code
_entity_poly.pdbx_strand_id
1 'polypeptide(L)'
;MIGNTFHAATPRPGEAPPQPTRGPPGAATPAQPRRRPIVEIAPFRGLRYDPARVDPDAVIAPPYDVVDEDEVAALHASSPYNIGRVEAPRGGDERFEEAAAALRAWEAEGVLLRESAPALYAYEQRTRIEGDDGPRRVRRGYFARLRLTPYEDGEVLPHERTMAAPKAERLALMEATQANVSPILVISGASTDATTLLAEIAAREPAFAATDGRGDEHRLWVIDDPSEISRLVEAAASAPVTIADGHHRYETALEHLEGLDEEGRRWMLACLVPANAPGLDILPTHRLVPGVTIDAGLVERLEQLYAIEPLPDAAVASGPQAARPLWEAVRAEAAQPGPFG
;
A
#
# COMPACT_ATOMS: atom_id res chain seq x y z
N MET A 1 -4.19 17.86 20.25
CA MET A 1 -3.67 16.83 19.32
C MET A 1 -3.92 15.49 19.98
N ILE A 2 -4.61 14.56 19.31
CA ILE A 2 -4.75 13.19 19.82
C ILE A 2 -3.62 12.42 19.15
N GLY A 3 -2.50 12.25 19.87
CA GLY A 3 -1.43 11.36 19.44
C GLY A 3 -1.92 9.93 19.63
N ASN A 4 -2.15 9.21 18.52
CA ASN A 4 -2.31 7.78 18.59
C ASN A 4 -0.92 7.14 18.61
N THR A 5 -0.36 6.96 19.80
CA THR A 5 0.49 5.79 20.04
C THR A 5 -0.47 4.61 20.14
N PHE A 6 -0.46 3.72 19.15
CA PHE A 6 -1.06 2.39 19.31
C PHE A 6 -0.21 1.61 20.33
N HIS A 7 -0.43 1.88 21.61
CA HIS A 7 -0.24 0.84 22.61
C HIS A 7 -1.45 -0.06 22.55
N ALA A 8 -1.23 -1.37 22.35
CA ALA A 8 -2.26 -2.37 22.53
C ALA A 8 -3.01 -2.06 23.83
N ALA A 9 -4.32 -1.80 23.72
CA ALA A 9 -5.15 -1.52 24.88
C ALA A 9 -5.06 -2.72 25.84
N THR A 10 -4.39 -2.54 26.98
CA THR A 10 -4.40 -3.50 28.06
C THR A 10 -5.51 -3.12 29.05
N PRO A 11 -6.33 -4.08 29.50
CA PRO A 11 -7.36 -3.79 30.50
C PRO A 11 -6.71 -3.45 31.85
N ARG A 12 -7.38 -2.59 32.64
CA ARG A 12 -7.00 -2.32 34.03
C ARG A 12 -6.93 -3.65 34.82
N PRO A 13 -5.94 -3.84 35.70
CA PRO A 13 -5.98 -4.96 36.62
C PRO A 13 -7.07 -4.68 37.67
N GLY A 14 -8.15 -5.49 37.70
CA GLY A 14 -9.06 -5.43 38.86
C GLY A 14 -10.49 -5.93 38.73
N GLU A 15 -11.05 -6.21 37.55
CA GLU A 15 -12.43 -6.74 37.45
C GLU A 15 -12.52 -7.88 36.43
N ALA A 16 -12.93 -9.06 36.92
CA ALA A 16 -13.21 -10.22 36.08
C ALA A 16 -14.50 -9.98 35.28
N PRO A 17 -14.53 -10.25 33.96
CA PRO A 17 -15.76 -10.13 33.19
C PRO A 17 -16.78 -11.20 33.62
N PRO A 18 -18.10 -10.91 33.55
CA PRO A 18 -19.13 -11.89 33.89
C PRO A 18 -19.07 -13.09 32.95
N GLN A 19 -19.05 -14.29 33.53
CA GLN A 19 -19.04 -15.54 32.76
C GLN A 19 -20.37 -15.72 32.02
N PRO A 20 -20.36 -16.03 30.71
CA PRO A 20 -21.58 -16.38 30.00
C PRO A 20 -22.12 -17.73 30.52
N THR A 21 -23.38 -17.75 30.92
CA THR A 21 -24.10 -18.98 31.30
C THR A 21 -24.15 -19.94 30.12
N ARG A 22 -23.50 -21.11 30.26
CA ARG A 22 -23.57 -22.20 29.27
C ARG A 22 -24.99 -22.79 29.24
N GLY A 23 -25.67 -22.66 28.11
CA GLY A 23 -26.79 -23.52 27.76
C GLY A 23 -26.34 -24.99 27.56
N PRO A 24 -27.28 -25.95 27.54
CA PRO A 24 -26.95 -27.37 27.45
C PRO A 24 -26.22 -27.70 26.13
N PRO A 25 -25.35 -28.72 26.11
CA PRO A 25 -24.51 -29.02 24.96
C PRO A 25 -25.36 -29.56 23.80
N GLY A 26 -25.58 -28.72 22.78
CA GLY A 26 -25.98 -29.17 21.45
C GLY A 26 -24.83 -29.92 20.81
N ALA A 27 -25.12 -31.04 20.13
CA ALA A 27 -24.14 -31.89 19.47
C ALA A 27 -23.21 -31.06 18.56
N ALA A 28 -21.93 -31.01 18.89
CA ALA A 28 -20.91 -30.35 18.08
C ALA A 28 -20.73 -31.14 16.79
N THR A 29 -21.12 -30.55 15.67
CA THR A 29 -20.68 -30.97 14.33
C THR A 29 -19.15 -30.94 14.31
N PRO A 30 -18.45 -31.99 13.83
CA PRO A 30 -17.00 -31.97 13.76
C PRO A 30 -16.55 -30.77 12.92
N ALA A 31 -15.76 -29.89 13.53
CA ALA A 31 -15.12 -28.78 12.83
C ALA A 31 -14.26 -29.37 11.70
N GLN A 32 -14.62 -29.06 10.46
CA GLN A 32 -13.77 -29.38 9.32
C GLN A 32 -12.39 -28.74 9.54
N PRO A 33 -11.29 -29.41 9.15
CA PRO A 33 -9.98 -28.79 9.21
C PRO A 33 -10.03 -27.48 8.42
N ARG A 34 -9.75 -26.36 9.09
CA ARG A 34 -9.64 -25.07 8.41
C ARG A 34 -8.56 -25.25 7.34
N ARG A 35 -8.96 -25.27 6.06
CA ARG A 35 -8.01 -25.15 4.95
C ARG A 35 -7.16 -23.93 5.28
N ARG A 36 -5.83 -24.07 5.22
CA ARG A 36 -4.97 -22.89 5.27
C ARG A 36 -5.44 -21.97 4.14
N PRO A 37 -5.72 -20.68 4.40
CA PRO A 37 -5.96 -19.73 3.31
C PRO A 37 -4.73 -19.75 2.40
N ILE A 38 -4.91 -20.07 1.13
CA ILE A 38 -3.82 -20.14 0.15
C ILE A 38 -3.96 -18.89 -0.70
N VAL A 39 -3.15 -17.88 -0.39
CA VAL A 39 -2.99 -16.72 -1.27
C VAL A 39 -2.42 -17.22 -2.60
N GLU A 40 -3.13 -16.93 -3.69
CA GLU A 40 -2.69 -17.29 -5.03
C GLU A 40 -2.15 -16.07 -5.76
N ILE A 41 -0.92 -16.21 -6.27
CA ILE A 41 -0.32 -15.24 -7.17
C ILE A 41 0.10 -15.90 -8.47
N ALA A 42 0.17 -15.13 -9.55
CA ALA A 42 0.62 -15.59 -10.85
C ALA A 42 1.56 -14.59 -11.53
N PRO A 43 2.56 -15.08 -12.30
CA PRO A 43 3.33 -14.23 -13.20
C PRO A 43 2.44 -13.66 -14.31
N PHE A 44 2.89 -12.58 -14.92
CA PHE A 44 2.17 -11.88 -15.98
C PHE A 44 3.12 -11.22 -16.98
N ARG A 45 2.61 -10.93 -18.18
CA ARG A 45 3.32 -10.17 -19.20
C ARG A 45 3.21 -8.69 -18.84
N GLY A 46 4.26 -8.16 -18.24
CA GLY A 46 4.32 -6.78 -17.82
C GLY A 46 4.41 -5.85 -19.01
N LEU A 47 3.90 -4.65 -18.83
CA LEU A 47 4.08 -3.53 -19.74
C LEU A 47 5.00 -2.53 -19.02
N ARG A 48 6.24 -2.38 -19.50
CA ARG A 48 7.28 -1.56 -18.85
C ARG A 48 7.82 -0.52 -19.80
N TYR A 49 8.32 0.59 -19.27
CA TYR A 49 9.08 1.53 -20.09
C TYR A 49 10.35 0.88 -20.67
N ASP A 50 10.68 1.22 -21.90
CA ASP A 50 12.02 1.02 -22.46
C ASP A 50 12.93 2.17 -22.00
N PRO A 51 13.93 1.92 -21.12
CA PRO A 51 14.83 2.98 -20.66
C PRO A 51 15.68 3.59 -21.79
N ALA A 52 15.76 2.97 -22.97
CA ALA A 52 16.42 3.56 -24.14
C ALA A 52 15.55 4.58 -24.89
N ARG A 53 14.25 4.68 -24.56
CA ARG A 53 13.25 5.50 -25.26
C ARG A 53 12.74 6.68 -24.43
N VAL A 54 13.01 6.69 -23.14
CA VAL A 54 12.54 7.70 -22.19
C VAL A 54 13.65 8.10 -21.24
N ASP A 55 13.49 9.26 -20.61
CA ASP A 55 14.18 9.58 -19.37
C ASP A 55 13.44 8.90 -18.20
N PRO A 56 14.04 7.90 -17.51
CA PRO A 56 13.36 7.15 -16.45
C PRO A 56 12.81 8.02 -15.32
N ASP A 57 13.52 9.09 -14.95
CA ASP A 57 13.16 9.97 -13.84
C ASP A 57 11.92 10.82 -14.18
N ALA A 58 11.71 11.10 -15.48
CA ALA A 58 10.62 11.93 -15.97
C ALA A 58 9.33 11.16 -16.28
N VAL A 59 9.34 9.82 -16.25
CA VAL A 59 8.17 9.01 -16.65
C VAL A 59 7.41 8.36 -15.51
N ILE A 60 7.94 8.38 -14.29
CA ILE A 60 7.26 7.88 -13.09
C ILE A 60 6.46 8.99 -12.39
N ALA A 61 5.56 8.58 -11.51
CA ALA A 61 4.75 9.47 -10.70
C ALA A 61 4.48 8.85 -9.32
N PRO A 62 4.27 9.68 -8.28
CA PRO A 62 3.70 9.21 -7.02
C PRO A 62 2.25 8.72 -7.21
N PRO A 63 1.67 8.03 -6.21
CA PRO A 63 0.26 7.63 -6.24
C PRO A 63 -0.69 8.81 -6.49
N TYR A 64 -1.77 8.56 -7.25
CA TYR A 64 -2.74 9.59 -7.67
C TYR A 64 -3.45 10.31 -6.51
N ASP A 65 -3.55 9.67 -5.35
CA ASP A 65 -4.24 10.16 -4.16
C ASP A 65 -3.34 10.97 -3.21
N VAL A 66 -2.07 11.15 -3.57
CA VAL A 66 -1.10 11.97 -2.81
C VAL A 66 -0.53 13.13 -3.61
N VAL A 67 -1.20 13.50 -4.70
CA VAL A 67 -0.84 14.64 -5.56
C VAL A 67 -2.01 15.58 -5.79
N ASP A 68 -1.72 16.87 -5.84
CA ASP A 68 -2.71 17.92 -6.11
C ASP A 68 -2.82 18.33 -7.59
N GLU A 69 -3.69 19.31 -7.85
CA GLU A 69 -3.95 19.88 -9.17
C GLU A 69 -2.82 20.76 -9.73
N ASP A 70 -1.77 21.05 -9.00
CA ASP A 70 -0.58 21.70 -9.55
C ASP A 70 0.50 20.64 -9.82
N GLU A 71 0.66 19.69 -8.90
CA GLU A 71 1.59 18.56 -9.02
C GLU A 71 1.29 17.68 -10.23
N VAL A 72 0.02 17.31 -10.48
CA VAL A 72 -0.31 16.52 -11.68
C VAL A 72 -0.06 17.31 -12.97
N ALA A 73 -0.13 18.65 -12.95
CA ALA A 73 0.14 19.50 -14.11
C ALA A 73 1.63 19.47 -14.43
N ALA A 74 2.45 19.58 -13.38
CA ALA A 74 3.90 19.47 -13.48
C ALA A 74 4.32 18.08 -13.98
N LEU A 75 3.69 17.00 -13.49
CA LEU A 75 3.92 15.64 -14.00
C LEU A 75 3.56 15.51 -15.48
N HIS A 76 2.44 16.07 -15.92
CA HIS A 76 2.06 16.03 -17.34
C HIS A 76 3.01 16.85 -18.21
N ALA A 77 3.55 17.96 -17.69
CA ALA A 77 4.49 18.82 -18.40
C ALA A 77 5.92 18.27 -18.45
N SER A 78 6.32 17.41 -17.49
CA SER A 78 7.69 16.88 -17.40
C SER A 78 8.02 15.95 -18.57
N SER A 79 7.05 15.17 -19.06
CA SER A 79 7.23 14.27 -20.19
C SER A 79 5.90 13.98 -20.91
N PRO A 80 5.90 13.84 -22.26
CA PRO A 80 4.74 13.31 -22.98
C PRO A 80 4.42 11.86 -22.58
N TYR A 81 5.37 11.15 -21.97
CA TYR A 81 5.27 9.75 -21.54
C TYR A 81 5.14 9.58 -20.03
N ASN A 82 4.91 10.66 -19.26
CA ASN A 82 4.75 10.54 -17.81
C ASN A 82 3.49 9.74 -17.46
N ILE A 83 3.65 8.70 -16.62
CA ILE A 83 2.56 7.80 -16.23
C ILE A 83 1.41 8.52 -15.55
N GLY A 84 1.63 9.70 -14.95
CA GLY A 84 0.59 10.57 -14.41
C GLY A 84 -0.48 10.96 -15.45
N ARG A 85 -0.17 10.94 -16.75
CA ARG A 85 -1.15 11.12 -17.84
C ARG A 85 -2.19 10.00 -17.93
N VAL A 86 -1.86 8.83 -17.37
CA VAL A 86 -2.74 7.64 -17.32
C VAL A 86 -3.30 7.44 -15.92
N GLU A 87 -2.44 7.55 -14.90
CA GLU A 87 -2.77 7.25 -13.50
C GLU A 87 -3.63 8.35 -12.85
N ALA A 88 -3.38 9.61 -13.21
CA ALA A 88 -4.12 10.79 -12.78
C ALA A 88 -4.53 11.64 -13.99
N PRO A 89 -5.39 11.10 -14.89
CA PRO A 89 -5.75 11.79 -16.11
C PRO A 89 -6.59 13.02 -15.80
N ARG A 90 -6.37 14.10 -16.55
CA ARG A 90 -7.08 15.37 -16.39
C ARG A 90 -8.04 15.59 -17.53
N GLY A 91 -9.06 16.42 -17.28
CA GLY A 91 -10.02 16.84 -18.30
C GLY A 91 -11.45 16.41 -17.98
N GLY A 92 -12.30 16.47 -18.99
CA GLY A 92 -13.72 16.16 -18.89
C GLY A 92 -14.01 14.66 -18.92
N ASP A 93 -15.16 14.31 -19.49
CA ASP A 93 -15.68 12.93 -19.50
C ASP A 93 -14.78 11.96 -20.30
N GLU A 94 -14.04 12.46 -21.30
CA GLU A 94 -13.20 11.66 -22.20
C GLU A 94 -11.82 11.29 -21.61
N ARG A 95 -11.47 11.78 -20.42
CA ARG A 95 -10.11 11.65 -19.84
C ARG A 95 -9.62 10.20 -19.70
N PHE A 96 -10.52 9.26 -19.45
CA PHE A 96 -10.16 7.83 -19.33
C PHE A 96 -9.92 7.18 -20.70
N GLU A 97 -10.65 7.61 -21.73
CA GLU A 97 -10.44 7.17 -23.10
C GLU A 97 -9.12 7.71 -23.65
N GLU A 98 -8.78 8.96 -23.30
CA GLU A 98 -7.47 9.57 -23.58
C GLU A 98 -6.33 8.82 -22.90
N ALA A 99 -6.46 8.47 -21.60
CA ALA A 99 -5.50 7.64 -20.88
C ALA A 99 -5.28 6.28 -21.56
N ALA A 100 -6.38 5.63 -21.99
CA ALA A 100 -6.32 4.38 -22.72
C ALA A 100 -5.67 4.53 -24.10
N ALA A 101 -5.94 5.63 -24.81
CA ALA A 101 -5.30 5.94 -26.08
C ALA A 101 -3.80 6.19 -25.92
N ALA A 102 -3.39 6.89 -24.86
CA ALA A 102 -1.99 7.11 -24.52
C ALA A 102 -1.25 5.79 -24.30
N LEU A 103 -1.76 4.88 -23.46
CA LEU A 103 -1.15 3.56 -23.25
C LEU A 103 -0.97 2.78 -24.57
N ARG A 104 -2.01 2.74 -25.42
CA ARG A 104 -1.94 2.07 -26.72
C ARG A 104 -0.90 2.70 -27.66
N ALA A 105 -0.84 4.04 -27.68
CA ALA A 105 0.14 4.77 -28.48
C ALA A 105 1.57 4.48 -27.99
N TRP A 106 1.82 4.55 -26.68
CA TRP A 106 3.13 4.30 -26.10
C TRP A 106 3.61 2.86 -26.35
N GLU A 107 2.71 1.88 -26.32
CA GLU A 107 3.04 0.51 -26.71
C GLU A 107 3.38 0.41 -28.21
N ALA A 108 2.58 1.02 -29.10
CA ALA A 108 2.81 1.01 -30.54
C ALA A 108 4.11 1.73 -30.96
N GLU A 109 4.48 2.78 -30.23
CA GLU A 109 5.73 3.54 -30.41
C GLU A 109 6.97 2.84 -29.84
N GLY A 110 6.79 1.71 -29.14
CA GLY A 110 7.86 1.00 -28.44
C GLY A 110 8.40 1.73 -27.20
N VAL A 111 7.67 2.72 -26.70
CA VAL A 111 7.98 3.39 -25.42
C VAL A 111 7.66 2.48 -24.25
N LEU A 112 6.55 1.75 -24.36
CA LEU A 112 6.21 0.65 -23.47
C LEU A 112 6.47 -0.69 -24.18
N LEU A 113 7.20 -1.58 -23.52
CA LEU A 113 7.51 -2.93 -23.96
C LEU A 113 6.67 -3.93 -23.20
N ARG A 114 5.98 -4.81 -23.93
CA ARG A 114 5.26 -5.95 -23.36
C ARG A 114 6.13 -7.18 -23.35
N GLU A 115 6.17 -7.88 -22.21
CA GLU A 115 7.00 -9.08 -22.11
C GLU A 115 6.53 -10.26 -22.96
N SER A 116 7.53 -10.95 -23.51
CA SER A 116 7.35 -12.11 -24.39
C SER A 116 6.90 -13.37 -23.65
N ALA A 117 7.11 -13.42 -22.32
CA ALA A 117 6.66 -14.47 -21.43
C ALA A 117 6.13 -13.88 -20.10
N PRO A 118 5.26 -14.59 -19.38
CA PRO A 118 4.88 -14.21 -18.02
C PRO A 118 6.10 -14.20 -17.08
N ALA A 119 6.23 -13.14 -16.28
CA ALA A 119 7.29 -12.97 -15.30
C ALA A 119 6.71 -12.40 -13.98
N LEU A 120 7.51 -12.46 -12.91
CA LEU A 120 7.35 -11.61 -11.73
C LEU A 120 8.33 -10.43 -11.83
N TYR A 121 8.14 -9.39 -11.02
CA TYR A 121 9.02 -8.22 -11.07
C TYR A 121 9.50 -7.85 -9.68
N ALA A 122 10.77 -8.09 -9.36
CA ALA A 122 11.32 -7.59 -8.11
C ALA A 122 11.38 -6.06 -8.14
N TYR A 123 11.12 -5.45 -6.99
CA TYR A 123 11.09 -4.01 -6.83
C TYR A 123 11.83 -3.61 -5.57
N GLU A 124 12.70 -2.60 -5.68
CA GLU A 124 13.41 -1.97 -4.58
C GLU A 124 13.07 -0.48 -4.57
N GLN A 125 12.70 0.02 -3.38
CA GLN A 125 12.56 1.45 -3.12
C GLN A 125 13.57 1.85 -2.06
N ARG A 126 14.36 2.90 -2.35
CA ARG A 126 15.23 3.55 -1.36
C ARG A 126 14.68 4.92 -1.04
N THR A 127 14.24 5.10 0.19
CA THR A 127 13.56 6.31 0.64
C THR A 127 14.11 6.80 1.97
N ARG A 128 13.90 8.08 2.31
CA ARG A 128 14.05 8.57 3.67
C ARG A 128 12.68 8.73 4.30
N ILE A 129 12.58 8.34 5.56
CA ILE A 129 11.43 8.73 6.35
C ILE A 129 11.49 10.24 6.54
N GLU A 130 10.41 10.95 6.20
CA GLU A 130 10.36 12.40 6.35
C GLU A 130 10.62 12.80 7.81
N GLY A 131 11.51 13.76 8.02
CA GLY A 131 11.93 14.19 9.35
C GLY A 131 12.90 13.24 10.07
N ASP A 132 13.34 12.15 9.45
CA ASP A 132 14.44 11.30 9.91
C ASP A 132 15.76 11.69 9.21
N ASP A 133 16.74 12.12 10.00
CA ASP A 133 18.11 12.38 9.52
C ASP A 133 18.94 11.08 9.37
N GLY A 134 18.34 9.93 9.66
CA GLY A 134 18.93 8.62 9.52
C GLY A 134 19.26 8.18 8.08
N PRO A 135 19.82 6.97 7.93
CA PRO A 135 20.14 6.41 6.62
C PRO A 135 18.86 6.15 5.80
N ARG A 136 19.00 6.17 4.47
CA ARG A 136 17.93 5.73 3.56
C ARG A 136 17.51 4.30 3.93
N ARG A 137 16.20 4.07 4.00
CA ARG A 137 15.59 2.75 4.16
C ARG A 137 15.51 2.09 2.80
N VAL A 138 15.74 0.78 2.75
CA VAL A 138 15.66 -0.02 1.53
C VAL A 138 14.58 -1.05 1.72
N ARG A 139 13.44 -0.88 1.03
CA ARG A 139 12.34 -1.82 1.02
C ARG A 139 12.37 -2.62 -0.27
N ARG A 140 12.22 -3.94 -0.16
CA ARG A 140 12.12 -4.85 -1.32
C ARG A 140 10.81 -5.62 -1.29
N GLY A 141 10.19 -5.72 -2.45
CA GLY A 141 9.01 -6.53 -2.70
C GLY A 141 9.04 -7.04 -4.14
N TYR A 142 7.92 -7.60 -4.58
CA TYR A 142 7.77 -8.02 -5.97
C TYR A 142 6.34 -7.87 -6.46
N PHE A 143 6.19 -7.51 -7.73
CA PHE A 143 4.91 -7.40 -8.39
C PHE A 143 4.46 -8.75 -8.95
N ALA A 144 3.21 -9.08 -8.68
CA ALA A 144 2.51 -10.26 -9.20
C ALA A 144 1.05 -9.93 -9.47
N ARG A 145 0.37 -10.80 -10.22
CA ARG A 145 -1.10 -10.86 -10.19
C ARG A 145 -1.52 -11.57 -8.92
N LEU A 146 -2.26 -10.90 -8.05
CA LEU A 146 -2.91 -11.47 -6.86
C LEU A 146 -4.33 -11.87 -7.20
N ARG A 147 -4.72 -13.11 -6.90
CA ARG A 147 -6.11 -13.57 -7.09
C ARG A 147 -7.02 -12.80 -6.14
N LEU A 148 -8.08 -12.21 -6.69
CA LEU A 148 -9.07 -11.48 -5.92
C LEU A 148 -9.96 -12.47 -5.16
N THR A 149 -10.06 -12.30 -3.84
CA THR A 149 -10.94 -13.06 -2.96
C THR A 149 -11.77 -12.18 -2.04
N PRO A 150 -13.02 -12.56 -1.76
CA PRO A 150 -13.79 -11.94 -0.70
C PRO A 150 -13.06 -12.02 0.65
N TYR A 151 -13.20 -10.99 1.49
CA TYR A 151 -12.48 -10.92 2.76
C TYR A 151 -12.86 -12.05 3.73
N GLU A 152 -14.06 -12.60 3.62
CA GLU A 152 -14.54 -13.74 4.41
C GLU A 152 -13.73 -15.04 4.20
N ASP A 153 -13.03 -15.17 3.07
CA ASP A 153 -12.17 -16.33 2.80
C ASP A 153 -10.87 -16.27 3.62
N GLY A 154 -10.53 -15.10 4.16
CA GLY A 154 -9.38 -14.91 5.04
C GLY A 154 -8.01 -15.03 4.36
N GLU A 155 -7.96 -15.04 3.02
CA GLU A 155 -6.73 -15.02 2.22
C GLU A 155 -6.14 -13.61 2.14
N VAL A 156 -6.99 -12.59 2.01
CA VAL A 156 -6.61 -11.17 1.98
C VAL A 156 -7.27 -10.46 3.15
N LEU A 157 -6.48 -9.77 3.96
CA LEU A 157 -6.92 -9.13 5.20
C LEU A 157 -6.95 -7.59 5.05
N PRO A 158 -8.10 -6.94 5.26
CA PRO A 158 -8.19 -5.49 5.35
C PRO A 158 -7.77 -4.99 6.74
N HIS A 159 -7.40 -3.70 6.83
CA HIS A 159 -7.14 -3.03 8.11
C HIS A 159 -7.85 -1.68 8.26
N GLU A 160 -8.59 -1.25 7.23
CA GLU A 160 -9.40 -0.03 7.23
C GLU A 160 -10.76 -0.26 6.55
N ARG A 161 -11.66 0.71 6.69
CA ARG A 161 -12.95 0.76 5.97
C ARG A 161 -12.83 1.73 4.81
N THR A 162 -13.49 1.41 3.70
CA THR A 162 -13.40 2.19 2.46
C THR A 162 -14.53 3.23 2.33
N MET A 163 -14.34 4.21 1.44
CA MET A 163 -15.34 5.21 1.05
C MET A 163 -15.83 4.97 -0.39
N ALA A 164 -17.09 5.32 -0.69
CA ALA A 164 -17.73 4.98 -1.96
C ALA A 164 -17.27 5.79 -3.20
N ALA A 165 -17.03 7.10 -3.06
CA ALA A 165 -16.74 7.97 -4.21
C ALA A 165 -15.44 7.65 -4.97
N PRO A 166 -14.30 7.32 -4.31
CA PRO A 166 -13.06 6.95 -5.00
C PRO A 166 -13.16 5.68 -5.87
N LYS A 167 -14.15 4.81 -5.60
CA LYS A 167 -14.29 3.52 -6.31
C LYS A 167 -14.72 3.69 -7.77
N ALA A 168 -15.73 4.53 -8.02
CA ALA A 168 -16.31 4.69 -9.35
C ALA A 168 -15.29 5.25 -10.37
N GLU A 169 -14.43 6.17 -9.94
CA GLU A 169 -13.41 6.75 -10.81
C GLU A 169 -12.35 5.73 -11.22
N ARG A 170 -11.88 4.92 -10.25
CA ARG A 170 -10.89 3.87 -10.51
C ARG A 170 -11.46 2.77 -11.38
N LEU A 171 -12.73 2.44 -11.20
CA LEU A 171 -13.45 1.50 -12.06
C LEU A 171 -13.45 1.97 -13.52
N ALA A 172 -13.86 3.22 -13.76
CA ALA A 172 -13.91 3.79 -15.11
C ALA A 172 -12.53 3.83 -15.79
N LEU A 173 -11.47 4.18 -15.04
CA LEU A 173 -10.10 4.13 -15.56
C LEU A 173 -9.66 2.70 -15.92
N MET A 174 -9.91 1.73 -15.03
CA MET A 174 -9.57 0.33 -15.27
C MET A 174 -10.34 -0.25 -16.47
N GLU A 175 -11.62 0.08 -16.60
CA GLU A 175 -12.45 -0.32 -17.74
C GLU A 175 -11.97 0.31 -19.06
N ALA A 176 -11.65 1.59 -19.09
CA ALA A 176 -11.19 2.25 -20.31
C ALA A 176 -9.81 1.73 -20.75
N THR A 177 -8.88 1.56 -19.81
CA THR A 177 -7.50 1.16 -20.09
C THR A 177 -7.33 -0.35 -20.26
N GLN A 178 -8.25 -1.16 -19.72
CA GLN A 178 -8.11 -2.62 -19.58
C GLN A 178 -6.78 -3.00 -18.89
N ALA A 179 -6.31 -2.16 -17.96
CA ALA A 179 -5.03 -2.31 -17.28
C ALA A 179 -5.14 -2.00 -15.78
N ASN A 180 -4.33 -2.70 -14.98
CA ASN A 180 -4.09 -2.33 -13.58
C ASN A 180 -2.90 -1.37 -13.54
N VAL A 181 -3.17 -0.07 -13.48
CA VAL A 181 -2.13 0.99 -13.49
C VAL A 181 -1.67 1.41 -12.08
N SER A 182 -2.48 1.08 -11.07
CA SER A 182 -2.24 1.46 -9.66
C SER A 182 -2.09 0.21 -8.78
N PRO A 183 -0.90 -0.43 -8.69
CA PRO A 183 -0.73 -1.64 -7.88
C PRO A 183 -1.08 -1.41 -6.41
N ILE A 184 -1.77 -2.36 -5.78
CA ILE A 184 -1.94 -2.35 -4.32
C ILE A 184 -0.63 -2.79 -3.65
N LEU A 185 -0.42 -2.36 -2.41
CA LEU A 185 0.68 -2.85 -1.58
C LEU A 185 0.13 -3.84 -0.57
N VAL A 186 0.71 -5.03 -0.50
CA VAL A 186 0.33 -6.05 0.49
C VAL A 186 1.56 -6.54 1.26
N ILE A 187 1.37 -6.77 2.55
CA ILE A 187 2.35 -7.42 3.41
C ILE A 187 2.03 -8.91 3.44
N SER A 188 2.95 -9.73 2.97
CA SER A 188 2.83 -11.19 3.02
C SER A 188 3.38 -11.77 4.31
N GLY A 189 3.15 -13.07 4.54
CA GLY A 189 3.83 -13.81 5.59
C GLY A 189 5.34 -13.64 5.54
N ALA A 190 5.98 -13.72 6.71
CA ALA A 190 7.44 -13.70 6.81
C ALA A 190 8.04 -14.88 6.05
N SER A 191 9.05 -14.61 5.21
CA SER A 191 9.74 -15.63 4.42
C SER A 191 11.19 -15.25 4.22
N THR A 192 12.09 -15.94 4.94
CA THR A 192 13.54 -15.77 4.78
C THR A 192 14.00 -16.10 3.36
N ASP A 193 13.38 -17.09 2.72
CA ASP A 193 13.70 -17.49 1.36
C ASP A 193 13.40 -16.37 0.36
N ALA A 194 12.19 -15.80 0.44
CA ALA A 194 11.80 -14.68 -0.41
C ALA A 194 12.68 -13.44 -0.17
N THR A 195 12.95 -13.09 1.09
CA THR A 195 13.81 -11.94 1.39
C THR A 195 15.25 -12.10 0.90
N THR A 196 15.79 -13.33 0.96
CA THR A 196 17.13 -13.64 0.46
C THR A 196 17.17 -13.58 -1.06
N LEU A 197 16.20 -14.21 -1.73
CA LEU A 197 16.09 -14.17 -3.19
C LEU A 197 15.95 -12.74 -3.73
N LEU A 198 15.12 -11.90 -3.11
CA LEU A 198 15.00 -10.49 -3.50
C LEU A 198 16.31 -9.71 -3.33
N ALA A 199 17.11 -10.03 -2.31
CA ALA A 199 18.43 -9.43 -2.13
C ALA A 199 19.44 -9.90 -3.19
N GLU A 200 19.42 -11.18 -3.56
CA GLU A 200 20.24 -11.75 -4.64
C GLU A 200 19.88 -11.14 -6.00
N ILE A 201 18.58 -10.97 -6.28
CA ILE A 201 18.09 -10.30 -7.49
C ILE A 201 18.55 -8.83 -7.51
N ALA A 202 18.46 -8.12 -6.38
CA ALA A 202 18.86 -6.73 -6.28
C ALA A 202 20.37 -6.48 -6.49
N ALA A 203 21.20 -7.53 -6.46
CA ALA A 203 22.62 -7.47 -6.81
C ALA A 203 22.90 -7.55 -8.32
N ARG A 204 21.87 -7.82 -9.13
CA ARG A 204 21.92 -7.84 -10.60
C ARG A 204 21.70 -6.43 -11.16
N GLU A 205 22.01 -6.24 -12.44
CA GLU A 205 21.66 -5.00 -13.15
C GLU A 205 20.14 -4.86 -13.24
N PRO A 206 19.55 -3.72 -12.84
CA PRO A 206 18.11 -3.49 -12.95
C PRO A 206 17.67 -3.33 -14.40
N ALA A 207 16.47 -3.82 -14.70
CA ALA A 207 15.82 -3.59 -15.99
C ALA A 207 15.30 -2.14 -16.13
N PHE A 208 15.01 -1.51 -14.99
CA PHE A 208 14.59 -0.11 -14.91
C PHE A 208 15.05 0.50 -13.59
N ALA A 209 15.58 1.72 -13.64
CA ALA A 209 15.97 2.48 -12.46
C ALA A 209 15.61 3.95 -12.67
N ALA A 210 15.00 4.58 -11.67
CA ALA A 210 14.57 5.97 -11.72
C ALA A 210 14.64 6.62 -10.33
N THR A 211 14.76 7.94 -10.30
CA THR A 211 14.59 8.76 -9.10
C THR A 211 13.38 9.66 -9.27
N ASP A 212 12.45 9.63 -8.32
CA ASP A 212 11.24 10.45 -8.42
C ASP A 212 11.48 11.91 -8.02
N GLY A 213 10.46 12.76 -8.21
CA GLY A 213 10.53 14.17 -7.82
C GLY A 213 10.69 14.43 -6.31
N ARG A 214 10.54 13.40 -5.46
CA ARG A 214 10.75 13.44 -4.01
C ARG A 214 12.13 12.93 -3.60
N GLY A 215 12.93 12.45 -4.56
CA GLY A 215 14.29 11.95 -4.35
C GLY A 215 14.36 10.49 -3.90
N ASP A 216 13.24 9.76 -3.97
CA ASP A 216 13.18 8.32 -3.76
C ASP A 216 13.76 7.60 -4.99
N GLU A 217 14.60 6.59 -4.75
CA GLU A 217 15.13 5.75 -5.82
C GLU A 217 14.26 4.50 -5.98
N HIS A 218 13.92 4.19 -7.21
CA HIS A 218 13.12 3.06 -7.63
C HIS A 218 13.93 2.18 -8.55
N ARG A 219 13.98 0.87 -8.28
CA ARG A 219 14.64 -0.12 -9.14
C ARG A 219 13.75 -1.32 -9.33
N LEU A 220 13.75 -1.86 -10.55
CA LEU A 220 12.92 -2.98 -10.94
C LEU A 220 13.73 -4.00 -11.75
N TRP A 221 13.50 -5.28 -11.47
CA TRP A 221 14.11 -6.40 -12.18
C TRP A 221 13.02 -7.34 -12.67
N VAL A 222 13.21 -7.90 -13.85
CA VAL A 222 12.34 -8.95 -14.40
C VAL A 222 12.82 -10.30 -13.85
N ILE A 223 11.88 -11.10 -13.35
CA ILE A 223 12.12 -12.45 -12.85
C ILE A 223 11.41 -13.42 -13.80
N ASP A 224 12.17 -14.01 -14.72
CA ASP A 224 11.71 -14.97 -15.72
C ASP A 224 12.24 -16.39 -15.48
N ASP A 225 13.15 -16.58 -14.52
CA ASP A 225 13.63 -17.90 -14.10
C ASP A 225 12.50 -18.68 -13.39
N PRO A 226 12.10 -19.87 -13.90
CA PRO A 226 10.99 -20.62 -13.33
C PRO A 226 11.20 -21.07 -11.87
N SER A 227 12.44 -21.30 -11.45
CA SER A 227 12.76 -21.69 -10.08
C SER A 227 12.62 -20.51 -9.11
N GLU A 228 13.03 -19.31 -9.52
CA GLU A 228 12.86 -18.07 -8.74
C GLU A 228 11.38 -17.69 -8.61
N ILE A 229 10.63 -17.81 -9.72
CA ILE A 229 9.17 -17.61 -9.70
C ILE A 229 8.51 -18.57 -8.73
N SER A 230 8.86 -19.86 -8.79
CA SER A 230 8.24 -20.89 -7.94
C SER A 230 8.48 -20.61 -6.45
N ARG A 231 9.69 -20.21 -6.06
CA ARG A 231 10.02 -19.81 -4.67
C ARG A 231 9.17 -18.65 -4.17
N LEU A 232 8.96 -17.61 -4.98
CA LEU A 232 8.14 -16.47 -4.60
C LEU A 232 6.64 -16.81 -4.53
N VAL A 233 6.15 -17.65 -5.45
CA VAL A 233 4.76 -18.17 -5.41
C VAL A 233 4.52 -18.99 -4.15
N GLU A 234 5.44 -19.91 -3.81
CA GLU A 234 5.34 -20.72 -2.59
C GLU A 234 5.41 -19.85 -1.32
N ALA A 235 6.26 -18.83 -1.31
CA ALA A 235 6.36 -17.89 -0.19
C ALA A 235 5.05 -17.11 0.02
N ALA A 236 4.42 -16.62 -1.05
CA ALA A 236 3.14 -15.92 -0.98
C ALA A 236 2.01 -16.82 -0.42
N ALA A 237 1.97 -18.08 -0.85
CA ALA A 237 0.96 -19.06 -0.44
C ALA A 237 1.07 -19.53 1.03
N SER A 238 2.12 -19.12 1.76
CA SER A 238 2.41 -19.64 3.11
C SER A 238 1.50 -19.09 4.21
N ALA A 239 0.89 -17.92 3.99
CA ALA A 239 0.04 -17.22 4.95
C ALA A 239 -0.89 -16.24 4.22
N PRO A 240 -1.96 -15.74 4.88
CA PRO A 240 -2.71 -14.60 4.39
C PRO A 240 -1.81 -13.38 4.12
N VAL A 241 -2.25 -12.53 3.19
CA VAL A 241 -1.65 -11.21 2.99
C VAL A 241 -2.51 -10.14 3.65
N THR A 242 -1.89 -9.08 4.17
CA THR A 242 -2.59 -7.90 4.69
C THR A 242 -2.42 -6.76 3.70
N ILE A 243 -3.52 -6.14 3.26
CA ILE A 243 -3.44 -4.95 2.41
C ILE A 243 -2.83 -3.84 3.25
N ALA A 244 -1.70 -3.28 2.83
CA ALA A 244 -1.04 -2.14 3.47
C ALA A 244 -1.44 -0.80 2.83
N ASP A 245 -1.74 -0.82 1.53
CA ASP A 245 -2.28 0.33 0.81
C ASP A 245 -3.13 -0.16 -0.38
N GLY A 246 -4.25 0.53 -0.63
CA GLY A 246 -5.12 0.26 -1.78
C GLY A 246 -6.40 -0.53 -1.50
N HIS A 247 -6.99 -0.44 -0.29
CA HIS A 247 -8.27 -1.09 0.03
C HIS A 247 -9.40 -0.67 -0.93
N HIS A 248 -9.48 0.63 -1.25
CA HIS A 248 -10.45 1.14 -2.23
C HIS A 248 -10.28 0.47 -3.59
N ARG A 249 -9.04 0.28 -4.04
CA ARG A 249 -8.72 -0.36 -5.32
C ARG A 249 -9.11 -1.83 -5.29
N TYR A 250 -8.73 -2.55 -4.23
CA TYR A 250 -9.07 -3.97 -4.06
C TYR A 250 -10.58 -4.21 -4.07
N GLU A 251 -11.34 -3.43 -3.30
CA GLU A 251 -12.80 -3.55 -3.27
C GLU A 251 -13.45 -3.14 -4.60
N THR A 252 -12.94 -2.11 -5.27
CA THR A 252 -13.41 -1.73 -6.61
C THR A 252 -13.23 -2.88 -7.60
N ALA A 253 -12.08 -3.57 -7.55
CA ALA A 253 -11.83 -4.70 -8.40
C ALA A 253 -12.70 -5.91 -8.03
N LEU A 254 -12.92 -6.19 -6.74
CA LEU A 254 -13.88 -7.23 -6.33
C LEU A 254 -15.30 -6.94 -6.86
N GLU A 255 -15.80 -5.72 -6.67
CA GLU A 255 -17.12 -5.29 -7.14
C GLU A 255 -17.23 -5.36 -8.67
N HIS A 256 -16.19 -4.95 -9.41
CA HIS A 256 -16.17 -5.05 -10.88
C HIS A 256 -16.28 -6.50 -11.38
N LEU A 257 -15.77 -7.46 -10.60
CA LEU A 257 -15.77 -8.88 -10.97
C LEU A 257 -17.04 -9.62 -10.62
N GLU A 258 -17.89 -9.06 -9.75
CA GLU A 258 -19.18 -9.64 -9.45
C GLU A 258 -20.04 -9.65 -10.72
N GLY A 259 -20.09 -10.80 -11.40
CA GLY A 259 -20.87 -11.03 -12.62
C GLY A 259 -20.05 -11.26 -13.89
N LEU A 260 -18.72 -11.20 -13.84
CA LEU A 260 -17.84 -11.48 -14.99
C LEU A 260 -17.12 -12.82 -14.80
N ASP A 261 -17.42 -13.80 -15.66
CA ASP A 261 -16.75 -15.12 -15.64
C ASP A 261 -15.51 -15.16 -16.56
N GLU A 262 -14.70 -14.11 -16.50
CA GLU A 262 -13.45 -14.03 -17.25
C GLU A 262 -12.28 -14.27 -16.29
N GLU A 263 -11.65 -15.44 -16.39
CA GLU A 263 -10.51 -15.89 -15.57
C GLU A 263 -9.39 -14.84 -15.48
N GLY A 264 -9.16 -14.07 -16.55
CA GLY A 264 -8.17 -13.00 -16.59
C GLY A 264 -8.48 -11.80 -15.69
N ARG A 265 -9.76 -11.54 -15.41
CA ARG A 265 -10.18 -10.38 -14.60
C ARG A 265 -10.12 -10.67 -13.10
N ARG A 266 -10.11 -11.94 -12.66
CA ARG A 266 -10.02 -12.37 -11.24
C ARG A 266 -8.70 -12.05 -10.54
N TRP A 267 -7.90 -11.15 -11.10
CA TRP A 267 -6.55 -10.85 -10.67
C TRP A 267 -6.33 -9.34 -10.59
N MET A 268 -5.65 -8.90 -9.54
CA MET A 268 -5.21 -7.52 -9.36
C MET A 268 -3.69 -7.45 -9.35
N LEU A 269 -3.11 -6.37 -9.88
CA LEU A 269 -1.69 -6.13 -9.72
C LEU A 269 -1.38 -5.75 -8.26
N ALA A 270 -0.50 -6.50 -7.62
CA ALA A 270 -0.09 -6.25 -6.24
C ALA A 270 1.44 -6.26 -6.11
N CYS A 271 1.98 -5.38 -5.28
CA CYS A 271 3.35 -5.46 -4.76
C CYS A 271 3.32 -6.21 -3.43
N LEU A 272 3.95 -7.38 -3.37
CA LEU A 272 4.06 -8.19 -2.16
C LEU A 272 5.38 -7.88 -1.45
N VAL A 273 5.29 -7.51 -0.16
CA VAL A 273 6.44 -7.29 0.71
C VAL A 273 6.40 -8.30 1.87
N PRO A 274 7.41 -9.18 2.03
CA PRO A 274 7.47 -10.07 3.19
C PRO A 274 7.45 -9.31 4.51
N ALA A 275 6.70 -9.77 5.51
CA ALA A 275 6.60 -9.08 6.81
C ALA A 275 7.95 -8.94 7.55
N ASN A 276 8.93 -9.78 7.24
CA ASN A 276 10.29 -9.72 7.77
C ASN A 276 11.27 -8.99 6.83
N ALA A 277 10.78 -8.32 5.79
CA ALA A 277 11.62 -7.57 4.87
C ALA A 277 12.27 -6.37 5.60
N PRO A 278 13.59 -6.16 5.45
CA PRO A 278 14.22 -4.93 5.89
C PRO A 278 13.57 -3.71 5.23
N GLY A 279 13.52 -2.57 5.95
CA GLY A 279 12.95 -1.32 5.44
C GLY A 279 11.42 -1.32 5.29
N LEU A 280 10.72 -2.34 5.80
CA LEU A 280 9.27 -2.27 6.01
C LEU A 280 9.00 -1.53 7.33
N ASP A 281 8.83 -0.22 7.24
CA ASP A 281 8.50 0.63 8.37
C ASP A 281 6.98 0.91 8.41
N ILE A 282 6.34 0.66 9.56
CA ILE A 282 4.94 1.01 9.81
C ILE A 282 4.93 2.16 10.81
N LEU A 283 4.57 3.35 10.35
CA LEU A 283 4.58 4.57 11.15
C LEU A 283 3.18 4.90 11.71
N PRO A 284 3.09 5.55 12.88
CA PRO A 284 1.82 6.01 13.43
C PRO A 284 1.18 7.09 12.55
N THR A 285 -0.16 7.07 12.47
CA THR A 285 -0.93 8.16 11.87
C THR A 285 -1.30 9.20 12.94
N HIS A 286 -0.82 10.43 12.79
CA HIS A 286 -1.17 11.55 13.67
C HIS A 286 -2.26 12.42 13.02
N ARG A 287 -3.29 12.79 13.79
CA ARG A 287 -4.39 13.64 13.29
C ARG A 287 -4.37 15.02 13.93
N LEU A 288 -4.30 16.04 13.09
CA LEU A 288 -4.57 17.43 13.48
C LEU A 288 -6.03 17.74 13.16
N VAL A 289 -6.81 18.11 14.18
CA VAL A 289 -8.24 18.38 14.03
C VAL A 289 -8.50 19.87 14.23
N PRO A 290 -8.63 20.67 13.15
CA PRO A 290 -8.88 22.10 13.25
C PRO A 290 -10.34 22.38 13.63
N GLY A 291 -10.58 23.55 14.23
CA GLY A 291 -11.94 24.06 14.45
C GLY A 291 -12.78 23.30 15.49
N VAL A 292 -12.17 22.39 16.26
CA VAL A 292 -12.83 21.72 17.38
C VAL A 292 -12.67 22.55 18.64
N THR A 293 -13.78 22.93 19.25
CA THR A 293 -13.79 23.47 20.62
C THR A 293 -13.49 22.31 21.57
N ILE A 294 -12.34 22.38 22.24
CA ILE A 294 -12.02 21.45 23.32
C ILE A 294 -12.74 21.93 24.59
N ASP A 295 -13.97 21.45 24.79
CA ASP A 295 -14.71 21.68 26.04
C ASP A 295 -14.42 20.59 27.08
N ALA A 296 -14.74 20.88 28.34
CA ALA A 296 -14.52 19.95 29.45
C ALA A 296 -15.23 18.59 29.24
N GLY A 297 -16.40 18.59 28.58
CA GLY A 297 -17.14 17.35 28.32
C GLY A 297 -16.48 16.47 27.26
N LEU A 298 -15.84 17.06 26.24
CA LEU A 298 -15.02 16.31 25.29
C LEU A 298 -13.79 15.71 25.97
N VAL A 299 -13.10 16.50 26.80
CA VAL A 299 -11.94 16.01 27.56
C VAL A 299 -12.33 14.85 28.46
N GLU A 300 -13.40 14.97 29.24
CA GLU A 300 -13.88 13.89 30.12
C GLU A 300 -14.20 12.60 29.36
N ARG A 301 -14.87 12.69 28.19
CA ARG A 301 -15.13 11.51 27.35
C ARG A 301 -13.85 10.90 26.80
N LEU A 302 -12.86 11.71 26.46
CA LEU A 302 -11.57 11.23 25.98
C LEU A 302 -10.78 10.58 27.13
N GLU A 303 -10.80 11.11 28.35
CA GLU A 303 -10.12 10.55 29.52
C GLU A 303 -10.67 9.17 29.94
N GLN A 304 -11.94 8.90 29.59
CA GLN A 304 -12.53 7.57 29.78
C GLN A 304 -11.93 6.52 28.82
N LEU A 305 -11.40 6.94 27.68
CA LEU A 305 -10.89 6.08 26.61
C LEU A 305 -9.36 6.09 26.51
N TYR A 306 -8.72 7.19 26.93
CA TYR A 306 -7.31 7.48 26.70
C TYR A 306 -6.66 8.12 27.92
N ALA A 307 -5.36 7.92 28.09
CA ALA A 307 -4.54 8.80 28.92
C ALA A 307 -4.37 10.13 28.17
N ILE A 308 -4.71 11.24 28.83
CA ILE A 308 -4.55 12.59 28.27
C ILE A 308 -3.49 13.33 29.06
N GLU A 309 -2.51 13.87 28.35
CA GLU A 309 -1.49 14.73 28.93
C GLU A 309 -1.54 16.13 28.33
N PRO A 310 -1.59 17.18 29.16
CA PRO A 310 -1.48 18.54 28.68
C PRO A 310 -0.04 18.77 28.20
N LEU A 311 0.09 19.31 26.99
CA LEU A 311 1.39 19.78 26.51
C LEU A 311 1.69 21.15 27.14
N PRO A 312 2.93 21.40 27.60
CA PRO A 312 3.27 22.64 28.30
C PRO A 312 3.01 23.89 27.45
N ASP A 313 2.43 24.92 28.08
CA ASP A 313 1.91 26.16 27.49
C ASP A 313 2.92 27.01 26.67
N ALA A 314 4.22 26.71 26.70
CA ALA A 314 5.24 27.54 26.05
C ALA A 314 5.48 27.23 24.55
N ALA A 315 4.85 26.19 23.98
CA ALA A 315 5.04 25.79 22.58
C ALA A 315 3.78 25.85 21.72
N VAL A 316 2.67 26.42 22.22
CA VAL A 316 1.45 26.58 21.41
C VAL A 316 1.51 27.91 20.66
N ALA A 317 2.36 27.95 19.64
CA ALA A 317 2.02 28.78 18.50
C ALA A 317 0.62 28.34 18.01
N SER A 318 -0.26 29.28 17.68
CA SER A 318 -1.51 28.93 16.99
C SER A 318 -1.24 28.84 15.49
N GLY A 319 -1.84 27.88 14.81
CA GLY A 319 -1.68 27.72 13.35
C GLY A 319 -0.52 26.80 12.95
N PRO A 320 -0.13 26.79 11.66
CA PRO A 320 0.88 25.87 11.11
C PRO A 320 2.23 25.90 11.83
N GLN A 321 2.58 27.02 12.47
CA GLN A 321 3.84 27.21 13.21
C GLN A 321 3.95 26.33 14.46
N ALA A 322 2.82 25.82 14.98
CA ALA A 322 2.80 24.89 16.12
C ALA A 322 3.17 23.46 15.74
N ALA A 323 2.97 23.08 14.47
CA ALA A 323 3.01 21.69 14.06
C ALA A 323 4.37 21.05 14.30
N ARG A 324 5.46 21.80 14.07
CA ARG A 324 6.83 21.29 14.20
C ARG A 324 7.30 21.14 15.65
N PRO A 325 7.17 22.14 16.54
CA PRO A 325 7.45 21.95 17.97
C PRO A 325 6.63 20.82 18.60
N LEU A 326 5.37 20.69 18.18
CA LEU A 326 4.47 19.65 18.63
C LEU A 326 4.89 18.27 18.12
N TRP A 327 5.32 18.16 16.87
CA TRP A 327 5.92 16.96 16.32
C TRP A 327 7.22 16.57 17.02
N GLU A 328 8.08 17.54 17.31
CA GLU A 328 9.32 17.33 18.07
C GLU A 328 9.03 16.80 19.48
N ALA A 329 8.01 17.34 20.16
CA ALA A 329 7.56 16.84 21.47
C ALA A 329 7.03 15.40 21.40
N VAL A 330 6.17 15.10 20.41
CA VAL A 330 5.65 13.75 20.18
C VAL A 330 6.79 12.76 19.86
N ARG A 331 7.77 13.16 19.06
CA ARG A 331 8.96 12.35 18.76
C ARG A 331 9.83 12.12 19.99
N ALA A 332 10.06 13.15 20.80
CA ALA A 332 10.86 13.04 22.01
C ALA A 332 10.22 12.07 23.01
N GLU A 333 8.89 12.10 23.14
CA GLU A 333 8.13 11.16 23.97
C GLU A 333 8.18 9.74 23.41
N ALA A 334 7.97 9.57 22.09
CA ALA A 334 8.05 8.27 21.43
C ALA A 334 9.45 7.63 21.45
N ALA A 335 10.51 8.43 21.60
CA ALA A 335 11.89 7.96 21.72
C ALA A 335 12.25 7.49 23.14
N GLN A 336 11.39 7.76 24.14
CA GLN A 336 11.57 7.19 25.47
C GLN A 336 11.20 5.71 25.44
N PRO A 337 11.96 4.82 26.11
CA PRO A 337 11.61 3.41 26.19
C PRO A 337 10.25 3.30 26.88
N GLY A 338 9.26 2.86 26.10
CA GLY A 338 7.97 2.48 26.64
C GLY A 338 8.11 1.25 27.55
N PRO A 339 7.04 0.85 28.24
CA PRO A 339 7.06 -0.31 29.13
C PRO A 339 7.42 -1.66 28.47
N PHE A 340 7.72 -1.68 27.17
CA PHE A 340 8.08 -2.87 26.41
C PHE A 340 9.42 -2.80 25.66
N GLY A 341 10.24 -1.76 25.91
CA GLY A 341 11.60 -1.66 25.37
C GLY A 341 11.70 -0.89 24.06
#